data_AF-A0A2R6DWC3-F1
#
_entry.id   AF-A0A2R6DWC3-F1
#
_cell.length_a   1.000
_cell.length_b   1.000
_cell.length_c   1.000
_cell.angle_alpha   90.00
_cell.angle_beta   90.00
_cell.angle_gamma   90.00
#
_symmetry.space_group_name_H-M   'P 1'
#
loop_
_entity.id
_entity.type
_entity.pdbx_description
1 polymer ?
#
loop_
_entity_poly.entity_id
_entity_poly.type
_entity_poly.pdbx_seq_one_letter_code
_entity_poly.pdbx_strand_id
1 'polypeptide(L)' 'MVRRTVLFSPGDQPSLLRKAPDSGADVIVFDLEDAVAPAKKAAGREAVREVVTEL' A
#
# COMPACT_ATOMS: atom_id res chain seq x y z
N MET A 1 10.92 -11.16 -15.70
CA MET A 1 11.47 -11.47 -14.37
C MET A 1 10.38 -12.15 -13.56
N VAL A 2 10.68 -13.22 -12.83
CA VAL A 2 9.69 -13.89 -11.97
C VAL A 2 9.41 -13.00 -10.75
N ARG A 3 8.13 -12.85 -10.38
CA ARG A 3 7.69 -12.17 -9.15
C ARG A 3 7.58 -13.21 -8.05
N ARG A 4 8.63 -13.40 -7.26
CA ARG A 4 8.71 -14.42 -6.20
C ARG A 4 7.75 -14.10 -5.07
N THR A 5 7.55 -12.81 -4.80
CA THR A 5 6.72 -12.30 -3.70
C THR A 5 5.94 -11.06 -4.15
N VAL A 6 4.68 -10.98 -3.71
CA VAL A 6 3.81 -9.81 -3.88
C VAL A 6 3.25 -9.44 -2.51
N LEU A 7 3.58 -8.24 -2.02
CA LEU A 7 3.13 -7.74 -0.72
C LEU A 7 1.93 -6.82 -0.89
N PHE A 8 0.80 -7.18 -0.30
CA PHE A 8 -0.39 -6.33 -0.24
C PHE A 8 -0.38 -5.52 1.07
N SER A 9 -0.45 -4.19 0.97
CA SER A 9 -0.51 -3.27 2.11
C SER A 9 -1.78 -2.43 2.06
N PRO A 10 -2.61 -2.41 3.12
CA PRO A 10 -3.86 -1.64 3.14
C PRO A 10 -3.62 -0.13 2.99
N GLY A 11 -4.35 0.52 2.09
CA GLY A 11 -4.21 1.94 1.76
C GLY A 11 -4.58 2.87 2.91
N ASP A 12 -5.39 2.43 3.88
CA ASP A 12 -5.77 3.20 5.06
C ASP A 12 -4.78 3.08 6.24
N GLN A 13 -3.61 2.43 6.03
CA GLN A 13 -2.57 2.24 7.04
C GLN A 13 -1.23 2.86 6.61
N PRO A 14 -1.04 4.18 6.74
CA PRO A 14 0.15 4.89 6.27
C PRO A 14 1.47 4.37 6.84
N SER A 15 1.47 3.83 8.06
CA SER A 15 2.66 3.25 8.68
C SER A 15 3.12 1.95 8.01
N LEU A 16 2.18 1.17 7.45
CA LEU A 16 2.50 -0.04 6.68
C LEU A 16 2.94 0.32 5.26
N LEU A 17 2.26 1.28 4.61
CA LEU A 17 2.63 1.76 3.28
C LEU A 17 4.09 2.23 3.23
N ARG A 18 4.53 3.00 4.23
CA ARG A 18 5.91 3.51 4.31
C ARG A 18 6.97 2.44 4.58
N LYS A 19 6.60 1.33 5.24
CA LYS A 19 7.52 0.21 5.51
C LYS A 19 7.57 -0.81 4.38
N ALA A 20 6.56 -0.85 3.52
CA ALA A 20 6.46 -1.85 2.46
C ALA A 20 7.67 -1.87 1.50
N PRO A 21 8.25 -0.73 1.07
CA PRO A 21 9.45 -0.71 0.23
C PRO A 21 10.66 -1.43 0.84
N ASP A 22 10.79 -1.42 2.16
CA ASP A 22 11.90 -2.05 2.89
C ASP A 22 11.75 -3.57 3.03
N SER A 23 10.64 -4.16 2.56
CA SER A 23 10.34 -5.59 2.73
C SER A 23 11.17 -6.54 1.85
N GLY A 24 11.81 -6.02 0.80
CA GLY A 24 12.47 -6.84 -0.23
C GLY A 24 11.50 -7.62 -1.12
N ALA A 25 10.20 -7.30 -1.12
CA ALA A 25 9.23 -7.90 -2.02
C ALA A 25 9.47 -7.48 -3.47
N ASP A 26 9.29 -8.40 -4.42
CA ASP A 26 9.47 -8.09 -5.85
C ASP A 26 8.39 -7.12 -6.38
N VAL A 27 7.20 -7.16 -5.77
CA VAL A 27 6.07 -6.27 -6.07
C VAL A 27 5.36 -5.88 -4.78
N ILE A 28 4.96 -4.61 -4.69
CA ILE A 28 4.11 -4.09 -3.62
C ILE A 28 2.79 -3.61 -4.25
N VAL A 29 1.68 -3.98 -3.63
CA VAL A 29 0.34 -3.54 -4.00
C VAL A 29 -0.25 -2.77 -2.83
N PHE A 30 -0.49 -1.47 -3.03
CA PHE A 30 -1.25 -0.66 -2.09
C PHE A 30 -2.74 -0.85 -2.36
N ASP A 31 -3.41 -1.54 -1.44
CA ASP A 31 -4.78 -1.99 -1.62
C ASP A 31 -5.79 -0.89 -1.24
N LEU A 32 -6.74 -0.61 -2.13
CA LEU A 32 -7.84 0.32 -1.92
C LEU A 32 -9.21 -0.36 -1.97
N GLU A 33 -9.22 -1.70 -2.08
CA GLU A 33 -10.39 -2.54 -2.22
C GLU A 33 -10.75 -3.20 -0.89
N ASP A 34 -10.48 -4.50 -0.73
CA ASP A 34 -11.07 -5.33 0.31
C ASP A 34 -10.37 -5.19 1.67
N ALA A 35 -9.10 -4.81 1.69
CA ALA A 35 -8.41 -4.52 2.95
C ALA A 35 -8.79 -3.15 3.55
N VAL A 36 -9.61 -2.34 2.86
CA VAL A 36 -9.99 -1.00 3.29
C VAL A 36 -11.50 -0.90 3.52
N ALA A 37 -11.88 -0.62 4.77
CA ALA A 37 -13.28 -0.39 5.12
C ALA A 37 -13.91 0.72 4.22
N PRO A 38 -15.17 0.58 3.76
CA PRO A 38 -15.78 1.53 2.82
C PRO A 38 -15.66 3.01 3.24
N ALA A 39 -15.88 3.30 4.53
CA ALA A 39 -15.78 4.64 5.10
C ALA A 39 -14.36 5.25 5.04
N LYS A 40 -13.33 4.42 4.89
CA LYS A 40 -11.92 4.83 4.87
C LYS A 40 -11.32 4.92 3.48
N LYS A 41 -12.05 4.52 2.42
CA LYS A 41 -11.51 4.54 1.04
C LYS A 41 -11.05 5.92 0.59
N ALA A 42 -11.71 6.99 1.02
CA ALA A 42 -11.27 8.36 0.71
C ALA A 42 -9.92 8.68 1.38
N ALA A 43 -9.81 8.47 2.69
CA ALA A 43 -8.56 8.68 3.43
C ALA A 43 -7.42 7.78 2.92
N GLY A 44 -7.73 6.52 2.55
CA GLY A 44 -6.75 5.60 2.00
C GLY A 44 -6.18 6.06 0.65
N ARG A 45 -7.00 6.67 -0.22
CA ARG A 45 -6.51 7.26 -1.48
C ARG A 45 -5.53 8.41 -1.22
N GLU A 46 -5.83 9.29 -0.26
CA GLU A 46 -4.93 10.39 0.09
C GLU A 46 -3.62 9.88 0.69
N ALA A 47 -3.68 8.90 1.61
CA ALA A 47 -2.50 8.27 2.19
C ALA A 47 -1.61 7.60 1.13
N VAL A 48 -2.21 6.85 0.20
CA VAL A 48 -1.47 6.24 -0.91
C VAL A 48 -0.84 7.29 -1.82
N ARG A 49 -1.58 8.35 -2.15
CA ARG A 49 -1.05 9.47 -2.96
C ARG A 49 0.16 10.12 -2.29
N GLU A 50 0.04 10.46 -1.01
CA GLU A 50 1.12 11.06 -0.21
C GLU A 50 2.36 10.16 -0.20
N VAL A 51 2.21 8.89 0.17
CA VAL A 51 3.34 7.96 0.24
C VAL A 51 4.01 7.79 -1.11
N VAL A 52 3.25 7.56 -2.19
CA VAL A 52 3.86 7.36 -3.53
C VAL A 52 4.61 8.59 -4.03
N THR A 53 4.24 9.80 -3.60
CA THR A 53 4.99 11.02 -3.93
C THR A 53 6.24 11.24 -3.06
N GLU A 54 6.39 10.51 -1.96
CA GLU A 54 7.52 10.57 -1.02
C GLU A 54 8.56 9.46 -1.26
N LEU A 55 8.21 8.41 -2.03
CA LEU A 55 9.10 7.30 -2.42
C LEU A 55 10.07 7.70 -3.54
#